data_AF-A0A6A4QTG9-F1
#
_entry.id   AF-A0A6A4QTG9-F1
#
_cell.length_a   1.000
_cell.length_b   1.000
_cell.length_c   1.000
_cell.angle_alpha   90.00
_cell.angle_beta   90.00
_cell.angle_gamma   90.00
#
_symmetry.space_group_name_H-M   'P 1'
#
loop_
_entity.id
_entity.type
_entity.pdbx_description
1 polymer ?
#
loop_
_entity_poly.entity_id
_entity_poly.type
_entity_poly.pdbx_seq_one_letter_code
_entity_poly.pdbx_strand_id
1 'polypeptide(L)'
;MTVICWLLFGVYFCLENFSGDVCTTLNNFQENPYNNSLSSIVPCDELLSAESVLNEISAGIYNLVNKVNANISNRQGKLLPNLVYICNPFSGPPEYMYQPEKCSANTIQIGDVPKVLEPYTCFDDESCGNGDFITGSEYELVKAYTSSIQKLLDVYPSTEHLLGCQLVKDAFSQILHRHCKPLKKFAGMTWIGMVVLASIMVFTVVLWTVKACQ
;
A
#
# COMPACT_ATOMS: atom_id res chain seq x y z
N MET A 1 27.39 -16.37 -37.99
CA MET A 1 25.94 -16.23 -38.22
C MET A 1 25.15 -17.36 -37.57
N THR A 2 25.43 -18.63 -37.91
CA THR A 2 24.75 -19.81 -37.32
C THR A 2 24.76 -19.87 -35.79
N VAL A 3 25.90 -19.58 -35.15
CA VAL A 3 26.03 -19.56 -33.68
C VAL A 3 25.07 -18.54 -33.04
N ILE A 4 24.95 -17.35 -33.63
CA ILE A 4 24.05 -16.30 -33.14
C ILE A 4 22.58 -16.75 -33.27
N CYS A 5 22.22 -17.42 -34.37
CA CYS A 5 20.88 -17.95 -34.57
C CYS A 5 20.52 -19.05 -33.55
N TRP A 6 21.46 -19.93 -33.21
CA TRP A 6 21.26 -20.95 -32.17
C TRP A 6 21.12 -20.33 -30.76
N LEU A 7 21.93 -19.31 -30.45
CA LEU A 7 21.80 -18.58 -29.18
C LEU A 7 20.45 -17.88 -29.07
N LEU A 8 20.04 -17.15 -30.10
CA LEU A 8 18.73 -16.48 -30.13
C LEU A 8 17.59 -17.49 -30.05
N PHE A 9 17.69 -18.62 -30.76
CA PHE A 9 16.70 -19.70 -30.65
C PHE A 9 16.55 -20.19 -29.20
N GLY A 10 17.66 -20.45 -28.51
CA GLY A 10 17.64 -20.85 -27.10
C GLY A 10 17.01 -19.79 -26.19
N VAL A 11 17.36 -18.51 -26.37
CA VAL A 11 16.78 -17.40 -25.59
C VAL A 11 15.28 -17.30 -25.81
N TYR A 12 14.79 -17.31 -27.05
CA TYR A 12 13.36 -17.22 -27.34
C TYR A 12 12.59 -18.45 -26.88
N PHE A 13 13.19 -19.64 -26.94
CA PHE A 13 12.60 -20.85 -26.38
C PHE A 13 12.44 -20.75 -24.86
N CYS A 14 13.47 -20.26 -24.15
CA CYS A 14 13.38 -20.01 -22.71
C CYS A 14 12.32 -18.96 -22.39
N LEU A 15 12.25 -17.85 -23.15
CA LEU A 15 11.26 -16.79 -22.96
C LEU A 15 9.83 -17.29 -23.15
N GLU A 16 9.56 -18.13 -24.16
CA GLU A 16 8.23 -18.69 -24.40
C GLU A 16 7.77 -19.56 -23.22
N ASN A 17 8.60 -20.51 -22.79
CA ASN A 17 8.28 -21.39 -21.66
C ASN A 17 8.14 -20.62 -20.34
N PHE A 18 9.12 -19.76 -20.02
CA PHE A 18 9.10 -18.95 -18.82
C PHE A 18 7.88 -18.03 -18.76
N SER A 19 7.52 -17.40 -19.90
CA SER A 19 6.30 -16.60 -19.96
C SER A 19 5.05 -17.44 -19.70
N GLY A 20 4.97 -18.65 -20.25
CA GLY A 20 3.86 -19.57 -19.99
C GLY A 20 3.70 -19.90 -18.52
N ASP A 21 4.80 -20.28 -17.86
CA ASP A 21 4.81 -20.69 -16.46
C ASP A 21 4.47 -19.53 -15.51
N VAL A 22 5.12 -18.37 -15.71
CA VAL A 22 4.85 -17.17 -14.90
C VAL A 22 3.41 -16.70 -15.08
N CYS A 23 2.91 -16.64 -16.31
CA CYS A 23 1.55 -16.18 -16.57
C CYS A 23 0.48 -17.13 -16.03
N THR A 24 0.74 -18.45 -16.05
CA THR A 24 -0.14 -19.44 -15.42
C THR A 24 -0.16 -19.26 -13.91
N THR A 25 1.02 -19.05 -13.30
CA THR A 25 1.13 -18.81 -11.85
C THR A 25 0.40 -17.54 -11.44
N LEU A 26 0.57 -16.44 -12.18
CA LEU A 26 -0.15 -15.18 -11.94
C LEU A 26 -1.68 -15.32 -12.14
N ASN A 27 -2.11 -16.12 -13.11
CA ASN A 27 -3.54 -16.42 -13.30
C ASN A 27 -4.11 -17.23 -12.14
N ASN A 28 -3.39 -18.25 -11.66
CA ASN A 28 -3.80 -19.05 -10.50
C ASN A 28 -3.94 -18.18 -9.24
N PHE A 29 -3.07 -17.17 -9.09
CA PHE A 29 -3.18 -16.20 -8.00
C PHE A 29 -4.44 -15.33 -8.09
N GLN A 30 -4.87 -14.94 -9.30
CA GLN A 30 -6.13 -14.20 -9.50
C GLN A 30 -7.35 -14.99 -9.00
N GLU A 31 -7.36 -16.30 -9.25
CA GLU A 31 -8.44 -17.20 -8.88
C GLU A 31 -8.46 -17.47 -7.38
N ASN A 32 -7.32 -17.80 -6.79
CA ASN A 32 -7.21 -18.05 -5.35
C ASN A 32 -5.88 -17.50 -4.79
N PRO A 33 -5.86 -16.27 -4.25
CA PRO A 33 -4.64 -15.65 -3.74
C PRO A 33 -4.11 -16.29 -2.45
N TYR A 34 -4.94 -17.06 -1.73
CA TYR A 34 -4.57 -17.65 -0.45
C TYR A 34 -4.00 -19.06 -0.59
N ASN A 35 -4.43 -19.81 -1.59
CA ASN A 35 -3.98 -21.18 -1.81
C ASN A 35 -3.41 -21.38 -3.23
N ASN A 36 -2.19 -20.90 -3.45
CA ASN A 36 -1.46 -21.06 -4.70
C ASN A 36 0.07 -21.04 -4.47
N SER A 37 0.86 -21.33 -5.51
CA SER A 37 2.33 -21.38 -5.43
C SER A 37 3.00 -20.05 -5.08
N LEU A 38 2.32 -18.93 -5.26
CA LEU A 38 2.80 -17.57 -4.98
C LEU A 38 2.39 -17.07 -3.57
N SER A 39 1.50 -17.78 -2.87
CA SER A 39 1.05 -17.43 -1.51
C SER A 39 2.20 -17.36 -0.49
N SER A 40 3.29 -18.11 -0.72
CA SER A 40 4.47 -18.08 0.15
C SER A 40 5.35 -16.83 -0.05
N ILE A 41 5.21 -16.16 -1.19
CA ILE A 41 6.00 -14.97 -1.55
C ILE A 41 5.18 -13.70 -1.30
N VAL A 42 3.88 -13.75 -1.55
CA VAL A 42 2.94 -12.65 -1.30
C VAL A 42 2.10 -13.01 -0.09
N PRO A 43 2.39 -12.45 1.10
CA PRO A 43 1.73 -12.82 2.35
C PRO A 43 0.34 -12.16 2.49
N CYS A 44 -0.60 -12.54 1.61
CA CYS A 44 -1.96 -11.98 1.63
C CYS A 44 -2.75 -12.33 2.89
N ASP A 45 -2.40 -13.41 3.59
CA ASP A 45 -3.00 -13.78 4.87
C ASP A 45 -2.57 -12.81 6.00
N GLU A 46 -1.28 -12.46 6.05
CA GLU A 46 -0.78 -11.47 7.00
C GLU A 46 -1.40 -10.09 6.74
N LEU A 47 -1.52 -9.69 5.47
CA LEU A 47 -2.19 -8.45 5.05
C LEU A 47 -3.66 -8.41 5.44
N LEU A 48 -4.34 -9.57 5.44
CA LEU A 48 -5.73 -9.69 5.90
C LEU A 48 -5.82 -9.66 7.43
N SER A 49 -4.87 -10.27 8.14
CA SER A 49 -4.79 -10.17 9.60
C SER A 49 -4.58 -8.72 10.07
N ALA A 50 -3.83 -7.93 9.30
CA ALA A 50 -3.54 -6.53 9.60
C ALA A 50 -4.78 -5.63 9.54
N GLU A 51 -5.85 -6.04 8.85
CA GLU A 51 -7.14 -5.34 8.82
C GLU A 51 -7.77 -5.27 10.22
N SER A 52 -7.67 -6.35 10.98
CA SER A 52 -8.16 -6.39 12.36
C SER A 52 -7.40 -5.39 13.25
N VAL A 53 -6.07 -5.31 13.09
CA VAL A 53 -5.22 -4.37 13.82
C VAL A 53 -5.53 -2.93 13.43
N LEU A 54 -5.73 -2.64 12.15
CA LEU A 54 -6.10 -1.30 11.70
C LEU A 54 -7.48 -0.88 12.24
N ASN A 55 -8.43 -1.82 12.30
CA ASN A 55 -9.74 -1.57 12.90
C ASN A 55 -9.64 -1.29 14.41
N GLU A 56 -8.79 -2.03 15.14
CA GLU A 56 -8.52 -1.75 16.57
C GLU A 56 -7.90 -0.36 16.78
N ILE A 57 -6.95 0.04 15.91
CA ILE A 57 -6.35 1.38 15.93
C ILE A 57 -7.43 2.45 15.70
N SER A 58 -8.29 2.26 14.70
CA SER A 58 -9.38 3.17 14.35
C SER A 58 -10.37 3.33 15.50
N ALA A 59 -10.77 2.22 16.12
CA ALA A 59 -11.59 2.21 17.32
C ALA A 59 -10.90 2.92 18.49
N GLY A 60 -9.59 2.69 18.67
CA GLY A 60 -8.78 3.32 19.70
C GLY A 60 -8.76 4.86 19.56
N ILE A 61 -8.50 5.36 18.36
CA ILE A 61 -8.50 6.80 18.07
C ILE A 61 -9.91 7.38 18.23
N TYR A 62 -10.94 6.72 17.70
CA TYR A 62 -12.32 7.14 17.83
C TYR A 62 -12.72 7.33 19.30
N ASN A 63 -12.42 6.33 20.14
CA ASN A 63 -12.72 6.36 21.56
C ASN A 63 -11.91 7.42 22.31
N LEU A 64 -10.63 7.57 21.97
CA LEU A 64 -9.77 8.60 22.55
C LEU A 64 -10.30 10.00 22.28
N VAL A 65 -10.60 10.33 21.02
CA VAL A 65 -11.11 11.65 20.63
C VAL A 65 -12.45 11.93 21.33
N ASN A 66 -13.37 10.96 21.34
CA ASN A 66 -14.66 11.15 22.01
C ASN A 66 -14.52 11.31 23.52
N LYS A 67 -13.60 10.58 24.17
CA LYS A 67 -13.32 10.73 25.60
C LYS A 67 -12.74 12.10 25.92
N VAL A 68 -11.82 12.60 25.10
CA VAL A 68 -11.24 13.94 25.25
C VAL A 68 -12.32 15.00 25.05
N ASN A 69 -13.12 14.91 23.99
CA ASN A 69 -14.24 15.83 23.74
C ASN A 69 -15.24 15.83 24.89
N ALA A 70 -15.62 14.67 25.44
CA ALA A 70 -16.51 14.58 26.59
C ALA A 70 -15.92 15.28 27.83
N ASN A 71 -14.61 15.13 28.07
CA ASN A 71 -13.93 15.77 29.19
C ASN A 71 -13.81 17.29 29.00
N ILE A 72 -13.56 17.76 27.77
CA ILE A 72 -13.57 19.18 27.43
C ILE A 72 -14.97 19.76 27.65
N SER A 73 -16.02 19.10 27.14
CA SER A 73 -17.41 19.54 27.34
C SER A 73 -17.80 19.59 28.82
N ASN A 74 -17.29 18.67 29.66
CA ASN A 74 -17.52 18.71 31.10
C ASN A 74 -16.76 19.83 31.82
N ARG A 75 -15.67 20.35 31.22
CA ARG A 75 -14.88 21.48 31.74
C ARG A 75 -15.21 22.81 31.07
N GLN A 76 -16.14 22.82 30.11
CA GLN A 76 -16.65 24.05 29.50
C GLN A 76 -17.26 24.95 30.58
N GLY A 77 -16.80 26.21 30.61
CA GLY A 77 -17.20 27.21 31.60
C GLY A 77 -16.14 27.55 32.65
N LYS A 78 -15.06 26.74 32.83
CA LYS A 78 -13.99 27.03 33.80
C LYS A 78 -12.65 27.45 33.20
N LEU A 79 -12.25 26.91 32.04
CA LEU A 79 -10.87 27.07 31.51
C LEU A 79 -10.79 27.59 30.06
N LEU A 80 -11.76 27.24 29.21
CA LEU A 80 -11.70 27.44 27.76
C LEU A 80 -13.02 28.07 27.25
N PRO A 81 -13.08 29.40 27.09
CA PRO A 81 -14.31 30.12 26.75
C PRO A 81 -14.74 29.95 25.28
N ASN A 82 -13.83 29.51 24.40
CA ASN A 82 -14.13 29.17 23.00
C ASN A 82 -14.08 27.66 22.83
N LEU A 83 -15.16 27.10 22.32
CA LEU A 83 -15.44 25.68 22.17
C LEU A 83 -14.32 24.93 21.40
N VAL A 84 -13.40 24.27 22.12
CA VAL A 84 -12.35 23.40 21.54
C VAL A 84 -12.97 22.02 21.28
N TYR A 85 -13.65 21.87 20.15
CA TYR A 85 -14.12 20.54 19.71
C TYR A 85 -13.08 19.92 18.77
N ILE A 86 -12.50 18.80 19.18
CA ILE A 86 -11.54 18.04 18.38
C ILE A 86 -12.33 17.19 17.39
N CYS A 87 -12.04 17.31 16.10
CA CYS A 87 -12.71 16.47 15.13
C CYS A 87 -12.30 15.01 15.31
N ASN A 88 -13.30 14.14 15.27
CA ASN A 88 -13.09 12.71 15.13
C ASN A 88 -13.19 12.32 13.65
N PRO A 89 -12.09 11.92 13.00
CA PRO A 89 -12.11 11.57 11.59
C PRO A 89 -12.64 10.15 11.35
N PHE A 90 -13.04 9.41 12.38
CA PHE A 90 -13.57 8.05 12.25
C PHE A 90 -15.07 7.99 12.50
N SER A 91 -15.79 7.10 11.80
CA SER A 91 -17.20 6.83 12.06
C SER A 91 -17.41 6.07 13.38
N GLY A 92 -18.66 6.05 13.86
CA GLY A 92 -19.03 5.24 15.01
C GLY A 92 -18.92 3.73 14.76
N PRO A 93 -19.02 2.93 15.83
CA PRO A 93 -19.08 1.47 15.73
C PRO A 93 -20.26 1.02 14.83
N PRO A 94 -20.13 -0.14 14.16
CA PRO A 94 -19.07 -1.14 14.31
C PRO A 94 -17.89 -1.01 13.32
N GLU A 95 -18.01 -0.15 12.32
CA GLU A 95 -17.11 -0.15 11.14
C GLU A 95 -15.90 0.77 11.27
N TYR A 96 -15.96 1.80 12.14
CA TYR A 96 -14.87 2.77 12.37
C TYR A 96 -14.18 3.28 11.10
N MET A 97 -14.96 3.58 10.05
CA MET A 97 -14.44 4.01 8.75
C MET A 97 -13.78 5.39 8.86
N TYR A 98 -12.63 5.55 8.20
CA TYR A 98 -11.94 6.83 8.10
C TYR A 98 -12.67 7.77 7.12
N GLN A 99 -13.14 8.91 7.64
CA GLN A 99 -14.00 9.89 6.97
C GLN A 99 -13.50 11.32 7.29
N PRO A 100 -12.28 11.69 6.87
CA PRO A 100 -11.68 13.00 7.16
C PRO A 100 -12.51 14.16 6.60
N GLU A 101 -13.29 13.95 5.54
CA GLU A 101 -14.20 14.93 4.95
C GLU A 101 -15.32 15.38 5.89
N LYS A 102 -15.64 14.60 6.92
CA LYS A 102 -16.61 15.02 7.96
C LYS A 102 -16.03 16.05 8.93
N CYS A 103 -14.71 16.21 8.95
CA CYS A 103 -14.05 17.28 9.67
C CYS A 103 -14.13 18.58 8.88
N SER A 104 -15.06 19.46 9.25
CA SER A 104 -15.16 20.81 8.69
C SER A 104 -13.89 21.63 9.00
N ALA A 105 -13.55 22.58 8.13
CA ALA A 105 -12.40 23.47 8.31
C ALA A 105 -12.42 24.28 9.62
N ASN A 106 -13.61 24.41 10.25
CA ASN A 106 -13.78 25.09 11.54
C ASN A 106 -13.58 24.17 12.75
N THR A 107 -13.21 22.90 12.54
CA THR A 107 -12.95 21.93 13.62
C THR A 107 -11.45 21.76 13.83
N ILE A 108 -11.07 21.45 15.07
CA ILE A 108 -9.66 21.30 15.43
C ILE A 108 -9.22 19.88 15.04
N GLN A 109 -8.25 19.79 14.15
CA GLN A 109 -7.61 18.51 13.84
C GLN A 109 -6.72 18.07 15.00
N ILE A 110 -6.50 16.76 15.14
CA ILE A 110 -5.67 16.21 16.24
C ILE A 110 -4.28 16.85 16.23
N GLY A 111 -3.66 17.03 15.06
CA GLY A 111 -2.36 17.68 14.92
C GLY A 111 -2.32 19.17 15.29
N ASP A 112 -3.47 19.85 15.32
CA ASP A 112 -3.57 21.28 15.66
C ASP A 112 -3.88 21.53 17.15
N VAL A 113 -4.16 20.47 17.92
CA VAL A 113 -4.44 20.56 19.36
C VAL A 113 -3.35 21.34 20.12
N PRO A 114 -2.04 21.13 19.91
CA PRO A 114 -1.01 21.90 20.61
C PRO A 114 -1.10 23.40 20.34
N LYS A 115 -1.39 23.81 19.11
CA LYS A 115 -1.53 25.24 18.75
C LYS A 115 -2.67 25.92 19.50
N VAL A 116 -3.72 25.17 19.78
CA VAL A 116 -4.89 25.67 20.52
C VAL A 116 -4.64 25.71 22.03
N LEU A 117 -3.78 24.83 22.54
CA LEU A 117 -3.42 24.76 23.97
C LEU A 117 -2.25 25.68 24.35
N GLU A 118 -1.45 26.13 23.39
CA GLU A 118 -0.29 27.00 23.61
C GLU A 118 -0.63 28.26 24.43
N PRO A 119 -1.74 29.01 24.19
CA PRO A 119 -2.10 30.18 24.99
C PRO A 119 -2.55 29.85 26.43
N TYR A 120 -2.87 28.59 26.71
CA TYR A 120 -3.30 28.10 28.02
C TYR A 120 -2.18 27.32 28.73
N THR A 121 -0.97 27.35 28.17
CA THR A 121 0.21 26.66 28.68
C THR A 121 1.13 27.64 29.38
N CYS A 122 1.70 27.19 30.49
CA CYS A 122 2.62 27.93 31.31
C CYS A 122 3.95 27.20 31.36
N PHE A 123 4.98 27.84 30.80
CA PHE A 123 6.33 27.26 30.75
C PHE A 123 7.18 27.62 31.97
N ASP A 124 6.81 28.67 32.71
CA ASP A 124 7.51 29.14 33.91
C ASP A 124 6.68 28.88 35.17
N ASP A 125 7.13 27.93 36.00
CA ASP A 125 6.46 27.50 37.23
C ASP A 125 6.26 28.63 38.27
N GLU A 126 7.10 29.68 38.25
CA GLU A 126 7.05 30.78 39.22
C GLU A 126 5.97 31.84 38.91
N SER A 127 5.50 31.93 37.66
CA SER A 127 4.54 32.95 37.21
C SER A 127 3.09 32.45 37.12
N CYS A 128 2.90 31.15 37.30
CA CYS A 128 1.62 30.52 37.06
C CYS A 128 0.65 30.69 38.23
N GLY A 129 -0.37 31.52 38.03
CA GLY A 129 -1.46 31.67 38.99
C GLY A 129 -2.19 30.35 39.26
N ASN A 130 -2.72 30.21 40.49
CA ASN A 130 -3.33 29.00 41.03
C ASN A 130 -4.30 28.28 40.06
N GLY A 131 -3.83 27.20 39.43
CA GLY A 131 -4.64 26.05 39.03
C GLY A 131 -5.36 26.09 37.68
N ASP A 132 -5.27 27.18 36.92
CA ASP A 132 -6.03 27.35 35.67
C ASP A 132 -5.22 27.15 34.36
N PHE A 133 -3.93 26.80 34.46
CA PHE A 133 -3.04 26.63 33.30
C PHE A 133 -2.45 25.23 33.19
N ILE A 134 -2.14 24.80 31.97
CA ILE A 134 -1.45 23.55 31.65
C ILE A 134 0.05 23.74 31.90
N THR A 135 0.71 22.79 32.57
CA THR A 135 2.15 22.86 32.78
C THR A 135 2.93 22.61 31.49
N GLY A 136 4.12 23.19 31.33
CA GLY A 136 4.96 22.98 30.15
C GLY A 136 5.26 21.49 29.86
N SER A 137 5.39 20.67 30.92
CA SER A 137 5.61 19.22 30.78
C SER A 137 4.40 18.47 30.21
N GLU A 138 3.18 18.81 30.65
CA GLU A 138 1.93 18.26 30.11
C GLU A 138 1.72 18.70 28.66
N TYR A 139 2.05 19.94 28.34
CA TYR A 139 1.97 20.44 26.96
C TYR A 139 2.88 19.67 26.00
N GLU A 140 4.16 19.47 26.36
CA GLU A 140 5.09 18.71 25.51
C GLU A 140 4.65 17.25 25.37
N LEU A 141 4.05 16.66 26.41
CA LEU A 141 3.43 15.34 26.33
C LEU A 141 2.28 15.32 25.30
N VAL A 142 1.32 16.23 25.41
CA VAL A 142 0.18 16.34 24.49
C VAL A 142 0.65 16.56 23.06
N LYS A 143 1.65 17.42 22.86
CA LYS A 143 2.27 17.69 21.55
C LYS A 143 2.92 16.45 20.96
N ALA A 144 3.65 15.66 21.74
CA ALA A 144 4.25 14.42 21.26
C ALA A 144 3.18 13.38 20.85
N TYR A 145 2.14 13.21 21.66
CA TYR A 145 1.04 12.28 21.34
C TYR A 145 0.25 12.70 20.10
N THR A 146 -0.17 13.96 20.04
CA THR A 146 -0.98 14.49 18.93
C THR A 146 -0.20 14.48 17.62
N SER A 147 1.09 14.83 17.63
CA SER A 147 2.00 14.71 16.48
C SER A 147 2.13 13.26 16.01
N SER A 148 2.23 12.30 16.95
CA SER A 148 2.34 10.88 16.62
C SER A 148 1.05 10.33 15.99
N ILE A 149 -0.11 10.70 16.54
CA ILE A 149 -1.41 10.34 15.96
C ILE A 149 -1.58 10.99 14.59
N GLN A 150 -1.17 12.25 14.40
CA GLN A 150 -1.25 12.89 13.09
C GLN A 150 -0.42 12.15 12.05
N LYS A 151 0.82 11.76 12.37
CA LYS A 151 1.64 10.94 11.46
C LYS A 151 0.98 9.61 11.09
N LEU A 152 0.30 8.98 12.05
CA LEU A 152 -0.45 7.76 11.80
C LEU A 152 -1.63 8.02 10.87
N LEU A 153 -2.38 9.11 11.08
CA LEU A 153 -3.49 9.53 10.20
C LEU A 153 -3.02 9.87 8.78
N ASP A 154 -1.85 10.48 8.62
CA ASP A 154 -1.29 10.84 7.31
C ASP A 154 -0.97 9.59 6.46
N VAL A 155 -0.58 8.49 7.11
CA VAL A 155 -0.25 7.21 6.44
C VAL A 155 -1.47 6.27 6.37
N TYR A 156 -2.49 6.49 7.20
CA TYR A 156 -3.67 5.64 7.33
C TYR A 156 -4.33 5.27 5.98
N PRO A 157 -4.65 6.21 5.07
CA PRO A 157 -5.33 5.88 3.81
C PRO A 157 -4.50 4.97 2.91
N SER A 158 -3.17 5.15 2.93
CA SER A 158 -2.27 4.27 2.19
C SER A 158 -2.27 2.88 2.81
N THR A 159 -2.10 2.79 4.14
CA THR A 159 -2.15 1.52 4.85
C THR A 159 -3.45 0.78 4.60
N GLU A 160 -4.60 1.46 4.68
CA GLU A 160 -5.92 0.90 4.42
C GLU A 160 -6.06 0.35 3.00
N HIS A 161 -5.52 1.05 1.99
CA HIS A 161 -5.53 0.56 0.61
C HIS A 161 -4.58 -0.62 0.38
N LEU A 162 -3.53 -0.73 1.20
CA LEU A 162 -2.63 -1.88 1.22
C LEU A 162 -3.22 -3.08 1.97
N LEU A 163 -4.25 -2.88 2.80
CA LEU A 163 -4.88 -3.98 3.51
C LEU A 163 -5.59 -4.92 2.54
N GLY A 164 -5.42 -6.20 2.81
CA GLY A 164 -5.92 -7.26 1.95
C GLY A 164 -5.15 -7.41 0.64
N CYS A 165 -5.51 -8.44 -0.11
CA CYS A 165 -4.76 -8.85 -1.30
C CYS A 165 -5.11 -8.05 -2.57
N GLN A 166 -5.98 -7.04 -2.49
CA GLN A 166 -6.54 -6.36 -3.66
C GLN A 166 -5.48 -5.58 -4.46
N LEU A 167 -4.62 -4.82 -3.79
CA LEU A 167 -3.56 -4.07 -4.47
C LEU A 167 -2.62 -4.99 -5.27
N VAL A 168 -2.25 -6.13 -4.68
CA VAL A 168 -1.41 -7.13 -5.36
C VAL A 168 -2.17 -7.80 -6.49
N LYS A 169 -3.45 -8.13 -6.28
CA LYS A 169 -4.32 -8.70 -7.30
C LYS A 169 -4.48 -7.75 -8.50
N ASP A 170 -4.67 -6.46 -8.26
CA ASP A 170 -4.79 -5.47 -9.33
C ASP A 170 -3.48 -5.30 -10.09
N ALA A 171 -2.34 -5.26 -9.39
CA ALA A 171 -1.02 -5.20 -10.03
C ALA A 171 -0.78 -6.43 -10.93
N PHE A 172 -1.09 -7.63 -10.45
CA PHE A 172 -0.95 -8.85 -11.23
C PHE A 172 -1.96 -8.94 -12.38
N SER A 173 -3.17 -8.41 -12.20
CA SER A 173 -4.17 -8.32 -13.28
C SER A 173 -3.65 -7.48 -14.44
N GLN A 174 -3.04 -6.34 -14.12
CA GLN A 174 -2.41 -5.48 -15.12
C GLN A 174 -1.25 -6.19 -15.85
N ILE A 175 -0.42 -6.95 -15.13
CA ILE A 175 0.67 -7.72 -15.74
C ILE A 175 0.12 -8.81 -16.67
N LEU A 176 -0.91 -9.53 -16.22
CA LEU A 176 -1.55 -10.58 -17.00
C LEU A 176 -2.13 -10.02 -18.30
N HIS A 177 -2.78 -8.85 -18.23
CA HIS A 177 -3.39 -8.24 -19.40
C HIS A 177 -2.38 -7.57 -20.34
N ARG A 178 -1.44 -6.79 -19.79
CA ARG A 178 -0.50 -5.97 -20.58
C ARG A 178 0.74 -6.71 -21.03
N HIS A 179 1.21 -7.71 -20.29
CA HIS A 179 2.51 -8.34 -20.56
C HIS A 179 2.38 -9.81 -20.95
N CYS A 180 1.59 -10.59 -20.23
CA CYS A 180 1.51 -12.04 -20.49
C CYS A 180 0.96 -12.38 -21.89
N LYS A 181 -0.16 -11.78 -22.28
CA LYS A 181 -0.78 -12.04 -23.59
C LYS A 181 0.10 -11.64 -24.78
N PRO A 182 0.71 -10.43 -24.83
CA PRO A 182 1.60 -10.08 -25.92
C PRO A 182 2.92 -10.86 -25.86
N LEU A 183 3.50 -11.10 -24.68
CA LEU A 183 4.78 -11.80 -24.55
C LEU A 183 4.69 -13.21 -25.15
N LYS A 184 3.68 -13.99 -24.75
CA LYS A 184 3.41 -15.33 -25.30
C LYS A 184 3.19 -15.30 -26.82
N LYS A 185 2.47 -14.29 -27.32
CA LYS A 185 2.22 -14.16 -28.77
C LYS A 185 3.50 -13.86 -29.55
N PHE A 186 4.31 -12.91 -29.09
CA PHE A 186 5.51 -12.47 -29.80
C PHE A 186 6.66 -13.46 -29.65
N ALA A 187 6.86 -14.04 -28.46
CA ALA A 187 7.88 -15.06 -28.24
C ALA A 187 7.57 -16.33 -29.07
N GLY A 188 6.32 -16.80 -29.05
CA GLY A 188 5.88 -17.93 -29.88
C GLY A 188 6.05 -17.67 -31.38
N MET A 189 5.66 -16.49 -31.88
CA MET A 189 5.83 -16.13 -33.29
C MET A 189 7.32 -16.07 -33.69
N THR A 190 8.17 -15.52 -32.82
CA THR A 190 9.61 -15.41 -33.08
C THR A 190 10.28 -16.79 -33.04
N TRP A 191 9.89 -17.64 -32.08
CA TRP A 191 10.37 -19.01 -31.99
C TRP A 191 10.05 -19.81 -33.26
N ILE A 192 8.81 -19.75 -33.77
CA ILE A 192 8.42 -20.38 -35.04
C ILE A 192 9.29 -19.87 -36.20
N GLY A 193 9.46 -18.55 -36.32
CA GLY A 193 10.30 -17.94 -37.37
C GLY A 193 11.75 -18.41 -37.29
N MET A 194 12.31 -18.51 -36.09
CA MET A 194 13.67 -18.97 -35.86
C MET A 194 13.86 -20.46 -36.22
N VAL A 195 12.88 -21.31 -35.93
CA VAL A 195 12.90 -22.74 -36.34
C VAL A 195 12.96 -22.87 -37.87
N VAL A 196 12.12 -22.10 -38.58
CA VAL A 196 12.07 -22.11 -40.05
C VAL A 196 13.41 -21.63 -40.64
N LEU A 197 13.94 -20.52 -40.14
CA LEU A 197 15.22 -19.97 -40.60
C LEU A 197 16.39 -20.93 -40.33
N ALA A 198 16.42 -21.55 -39.15
CA ALA A 198 17.43 -22.54 -38.80
C ALA A 198 17.37 -23.75 -39.73
N SER A 199 16.18 -24.25 -40.04
CA SER A 199 15.97 -25.36 -40.97
C SER A 199 16.48 -25.02 -42.38
N ILE A 200 16.07 -23.87 -42.94
CA ILE A 200 16.50 -23.42 -44.27
C ILE A 200 18.03 -23.29 -44.34
N MET A 201 18.67 -22.74 -43.30
CA MET A 201 20.14 -22.62 -43.27
C MET A 201 20.82 -23.99 -43.30
N VAL A 202 20.36 -24.95 -42.51
CA VAL A 202 20.91 -26.31 -42.51
C VAL A 202 20.76 -26.97 -43.89
N PHE A 203 19.56 -26.90 -44.47
CA PHE A 203 19.31 -27.43 -45.82
C PHE A 203 20.22 -26.78 -46.87
N THR A 204 20.38 -25.45 -46.82
CA THR A 204 21.25 -24.71 -47.74
C THR A 204 22.70 -25.18 -47.60
N VAL A 205 23.23 -25.25 -46.38
CA VAL A 205 24.61 -25.73 -46.13
C VAL A 205 24.83 -27.14 -46.68
N VAL A 206 23.89 -28.06 -46.46
CA VAL A 206 23.98 -29.44 -46.98
C VAL A 206 23.97 -29.48 -48.52
N LEU A 207 23.11 -28.68 -49.15
CA LEU A 207 23.07 -28.60 -50.62
C LEU A 207 24.37 -28.04 -51.21
N TRP A 208 24.97 -27.03 -50.55
CA TRP A 208 26.25 -26.47 -50.97
C TRP A 208 27.41 -27.46 -50.79
N THR A 209 27.45 -28.20 -49.69
CA THR A 209 28.52 -29.20 -49.46
C THR A 209 28.43 -30.35 -50.44
N VAL A 210 27.22 -30.85 -50.75
CA VAL A 210 27.03 -31.89 -51.78
C VAL A 210 27.49 -31.39 -53.14
N LYS A 211 27.13 -30.16 -53.53
CA LYS A 211 27.59 -29.56 -54.80
C LYS A 211 29.10 -29.33 -54.86
N ALA A 212 29.76 -29.03 -53.74
CA ALA A 212 31.20 -28.83 -53.71
C ALA A 212 32.00 -30.14 -53.74
N CYS A 213 31.40 -31.26 -53.34
CA CYS A 213 32.00 -32.60 -53.40
C CYS A 213 31.79 -33.32 -54.73
N GLN A 214 31.00 -32.74 -55.66
CA GLN A 214 30.72 -33.28 -56.99
C GLN A 214 31.53 -32.55 -58.04
#